data_AF-A0A2C9VX71-F1
#
_entry.id   AF-A0A2C9VX71-F1
#
_cell.length_a   1.000
_cell.length_b   1.000
_cell.length_c   1.000
_cell.angle_alpha   90.00
_cell.angle_beta   90.00
_cell.angle_gamma   90.00
#
_symmetry.space_group_name_H-M   'P 1'
#
loop_
_entity.id
_entity.type
_entity.pdbx_description
1 polymer ?
#
loop_
_entity_poly.entity_id
_entity_poly.type
_entity_poly.pdbx_seq_one_letter_code
_entity_poly.pdbx_strand_id
1 'polypeptide(L)'
;MTRKLSNKAASVEIKKDQLRKIFMQFDENHDNVLSSGEIKKAFKHLGATIPLYRAILGKKYADGNKDGVIDMNELDDLVEYTYKLQYEIN
;
A
#
# COMPACT_ATOMS: atom_id res chain seq x y z
N MET A 1 7.32 12.63 -30.07
CA MET A 1 6.03 12.42 -29.38
C MET A 1 6.26 12.45 -27.88
N THR A 2 6.26 13.63 -27.27
CA THR A 2 6.61 13.81 -25.85
C THR A 2 5.35 13.81 -25.00
N ARG A 3 5.05 12.71 -24.32
CA ARG A 3 4.05 12.72 -23.24
C ARG A 3 4.73 13.21 -21.95
N LYS A 4 4.83 14.54 -21.82
CA LYS A 4 4.87 15.19 -20.51
C LYS A 4 3.44 15.20 -19.99
N LEU A 5 3.12 14.29 -19.06
CA LEU A 5 1.91 14.40 -18.24
C LEU A 5 2.38 14.82 -16.85
N SER A 6 2.53 16.13 -16.66
CA SER A 6 2.62 16.72 -15.34
C SER A 6 1.24 16.65 -14.69
N ASN A 7 0.97 15.60 -13.92
CA ASN A 7 -0.04 15.67 -12.86
C ASN A 7 0.66 15.92 -11.54
N LYS A 8 1.19 17.14 -11.40
CA LYS A 8 1.53 17.73 -10.11
C LYS A 8 0.22 18.21 -9.47
N ALA A 9 -0.61 17.27 -9.06
CA ALA A 9 -1.81 17.53 -8.28
C ALA A 9 -1.67 16.75 -6.98
N ALA A 10 -1.62 17.48 -5.86
CA ALA A 10 -1.53 16.97 -4.50
C ALA A 10 -0.16 16.42 -4.05
N SER A 11 0.78 17.32 -3.73
CA SER A 11 1.64 17.11 -2.55
C SER A 11 0.78 17.18 -1.29
N VAL A 12 -0.16 16.24 -1.18
CA VAL A 12 -0.96 16.02 0.02
C VAL A 12 -0.18 14.97 0.77
N GLU A 13 0.32 15.30 1.96
CA GLU A 13 0.76 14.28 2.91
C GLU A 13 -0.33 13.21 2.97
N ILE A 14 -0.06 12.05 2.40
CA ILE A 14 -1.01 10.96 2.44
C ILE A 14 -1.09 10.55 3.91
N LYS A 15 -2.19 10.91 4.56
CA LYS A 15 -2.42 10.55 5.95
C LYS A 15 -2.63 9.04 6.06
N LYS A 16 -2.33 8.47 7.24
CA LYS A 16 -2.55 7.05 7.53
C LYS A 16 -3.97 6.60 7.13
N ASP A 17 -4.99 7.42 7.39
CA ASP A 17 -6.39 7.13 7.01
C ASP A 17 -6.60 6.98 5.49
N GLN A 18 -5.88 7.74 4.68
CA GLN A 18 -5.96 7.62 3.22
C GLN A 18 -5.26 6.37 2.74
N LEU A 19 -4.09 6.04 3.28
CA LEU A 19 -3.41 4.76 2.99
C LEU A 19 -4.31 3.58 3.34
N ARG A 20 -4.95 3.62 4.52
CA ARG A 20 -5.92 2.59 4.94
C ARG A 20 -7.04 2.42 3.91
N LYS A 21 -7.65 3.52 3.46
CA LYS A 21 -8.69 3.48 2.42
C LYS A 21 -8.19 2.92 1.10
N ILE A 22 -6.98 3.30 0.68
CA ILE A 22 -6.37 2.78 -0.54
C ILE A 22 -6.19 1.28 -0.43
N PHE A 23 -5.59 0.78 0.66
CA PHE A 23 -5.41 -0.64 0.87
C PHE A 23 -6.74 -1.40 0.86
N MET A 24 -7.74 -0.92 1.59
CA MET A 24 -9.10 -1.51 1.59
C MET A 24 -9.79 -1.47 0.23
N GLN A 25 -9.43 -0.54 -0.65
CA GLN A 25 -9.97 -0.50 -2.02
C GLN A 25 -9.42 -1.64 -2.89
N PHE A 26 -8.27 -2.22 -2.51
CA PHE A 26 -7.67 -3.34 -3.23
C PHE A 26 -8.09 -4.71 -2.70
N ASP A 27 -8.82 -4.77 -1.59
CA ASP A 27 -9.56 -5.96 -1.16
C ASP A 27 -10.70 -6.21 -2.16
N GLU A 28 -10.41 -7.00 -3.20
CA GLU A 28 -11.31 -7.22 -4.35
C GLU A 28 -12.37 -8.28 -4.05
N ASN A 29 -12.04 -9.23 -3.15
CA ASN A 29 -12.94 -10.28 -2.73
C ASN A 29 -13.76 -9.91 -1.48
N HIS A 30 -13.50 -8.74 -0.87
CA HIS A 30 -14.19 -8.21 0.30
C HIS A 30 -14.17 -9.16 1.49
N ASP A 31 -13.07 -9.91 1.64
CA ASP A 31 -12.89 -10.84 2.75
C ASP A 31 -12.34 -10.13 4.01
N ASN A 32 -12.12 -8.80 3.93
CA ASN A 32 -11.53 -7.96 4.96
C ASN A 32 -10.10 -8.38 5.32
N VAL A 33 -9.41 -9.09 4.42
CA VAL A 33 -7.99 -9.34 4.51
C VAL A 33 -7.31 -8.90 3.21
N LEU A 34 -6.01 -8.68 3.26
CA LEU A 34 -5.22 -8.34 2.08
C LEU A 34 -4.25 -9.46 1.78
N SER A 35 -4.48 -10.11 0.65
CA SER A 35 -3.57 -11.10 0.13
C SER A 35 -2.29 -10.46 -0.42
N SER A 36 -1.24 -11.26 -0.59
CA SER A 36 0.02 -10.80 -1.19
C SER A 36 -0.17 -10.23 -2.62
N GLY A 37 -1.20 -10.68 -3.33
CA GLY A 37 -1.56 -10.16 -4.65
C GLY A 37 -2.15 -8.76 -4.58
N GLU A 38 -3.03 -8.51 -3.62
CA GLU A 38 -3.74 -7.24 -3.43
C GLU A 38 -2.80 -6.17 -2.87
N ILE A 39 -1.96 -6.52 -1.89
CA ILE A 39 -0.93 -5.64 -1.36
C ILE A 39 0.01 -5.18 -2.49
N LYS A 40 0.40 -6.09 -3.39
CA LYS A 40 1.23 -5.75 -4.56
C LYS A 40 0.53 -4.77 -5.50
N LYS A 41 -0.78 -4.95 -5.74
CA LYS A 41 -1.58 -4.01 -6.56
C LYS A 41 -1.65 -2.65 -5.88
N ALA A 42 -1.87 -2.59 -4.57
CA ALA A 42 -1.88 -1.36 -3.79
C ALA A 42 -0.55 -0.61 -3.88
N PHE A 43 0.59 -1.27 -3.66
CA PHE A 43 1.91 -0.64 -3.81
C PHE A 43 2.19 -0.17 -5.24
N LYS A 44 1.71 -0.91 -6.25
CA LYS A 44 1.82 -0.47 -7.65
C LYS A 44 1.02 0.80 -7.89
N HIS A 45 -0.16 0.93 -7.29
CA HIS A 45 -0.99 2.13 -7.37
C HIS A 45 -0.38 3.32 -6.63
N LEU A 46 0.25 3.08 -5.48
CA LEU A 46 1.02 4.08 -4.72
C LEU A 46 2.30 4.54 -5.43
N GLY A 47 2.63 4.00 -6.61
CA GLY A 47 3.80 4.40 -7.39
C GLY A 47 5.11 3.78 -6.91
N ALA A 48 5.08 2.67 -6.16
CA ALA A 48 6.29 2.02 -5.71
C ALA A 48 7.17 1.55 -6.88
N THR A 49 8.47 1.85 -6.83
CA THR A 49 9.45 1.44 -7.86
C THR A 49 9.54 -0.08 -8.03
N ILE A 50 9.41 -0.82 -6.92
CA ILE A 50 9.46 -2.27 -6.90
C ILE A 50 8.27 -2.80 -6.07
N PRO A 51 7.06 -2.86 -6.65
CA PRO A 51 5.84 -3.19 -5.91
C PRO A 51 5.89 -4.56 -5.22
N LEU A 52 6.49 -5.56 -5.87
CA LEU A 52 6.63 -6.90 -5.31
C LEU A 52 7.50 -6.91 -4.05
N TYR A 53 8.65 -6.25 -4.10
CA TYR A 53 9.56 -6.17 -2.95
C TYR A 53 8.93 -5.40 -1.79
N ARG A 54 8.25 -4.29 -2.09
CA ARG A 54 7.54 -3.49 -1.09
C ARG A 54 6.38 -4.23 -0.45
N ALA A 55 5.62 -5.00 -1.25
CA ALA A 55 4.55 -5.85 -0.76
C ALA A 55 5.07 -6.96 0.16
N ILE A 56 6.14 -7.66 -0.23
CA ILE A 56 6.73 -8.72 0.59
C ILE A 56 7.24 -8.15 1.93
N LEU A 57 7.95 -7.02 1.91
CA LEU A 57 8.46 -6.41 3.13
C LEU A 57 7.34 -5.84 4.01
N GLY A 58 6.37 -5.13 3.43
CA GLY A 58 5.25 -4.56 4.17
C GLY A 58 4.38 -5.63 4.78
N LYS A 59 4.10 -6.70 4.03
CA LYS A 59 3.45 -7.89 4.56
C LYS A 59 4.26 -8.50 5.69
N LYS A 60 5.53 -8.81 5.49
CA LYS A 60 6.37 -9.43 6.54
C LYS A 60 6.44 -8.56 7.82
N TYR A 61 6.31 -7.25 7.68
CA TYR A 61 6.28 -6.32 8.80
C TYR A 61 4.94 -6.36 9.56
N ALA A 62 3.82 -6.46 8.85
CA ALA A 62 2.46 -6.40 9.40
C ALA A 62 1.89 -7.77 9.83
N ASP A 63 2.24 -8.84 9.10
CA ASP A 63 1.82 -10.24 9.29
C ASP A 63 2.47 -10.81 10.56
N GLY A 64 1.92 -10.43 11.70
CA GLY A 64 2.40 -10.80 13.03
C GLY A 64 1.96 -12.21 13.42
N ASN A 65 0.79 -12.62 12.94
CA ASN A 65 0.25 -13.96 13.16
C ASN A 65 0.85 -15.03 12.22
N LYS A 66 1.54 -14.61 11.14
CA LYS A 66 2.20 -15.44 10.12
C LYS A 66 1.23 -16.33 9.34
N ASP A 67 -0.01 -15.89 9.16
CA ASP A 67 -1.03 -16.59 8.37
C ASP A 67 -0.85 -16.36 6.86
N GLY A 68 -0.03 -15.38 6.49
CA GLY A 68 0.27 -15.07 5.09
C GLY A 68 -0.72 -14.11 4.43
N VAL A 69 -1.63 -13.51 5.17
CA VAL A 69 -2.47 -12.39 4.76
C VAL A 69 -2.23 -11.20 5.69
N ILE A 70 -2.97 -10.12 5.53
CA ILE A 70 -2.99 -8.99 6.46
C ILE A 70 -4.45 -8.76 6.80
N ASP A 71 -4.82 -8.99 8.05
CA ASP A 71 -6.18 -8.72 8.51
C ASP A 71 -6.39 -7.24 8.90
N MET A 72 -7.60 -6.89 9.32
CA MET A 72 -7.94 -5.54 9.75
C MET A 72 -7.18 -5.06 10.99
N ASN A 73 -6.66 -5.98 11.82
CA ASN A 73 -5.86 -5.65 13.00
C ASN A 73 -4.41 -5.36 12.59
N GLU A 74 -3.89 -6.10 11.62
CA GLU A 74 -2.54 -5.97 11.07
C GLU A 74 -2.45 -4.86 10.00
N LEU A 75 -3.58 -4.43 9.45
CA LEU A 75 -3.65 -3.36 8.45
C LEU A 75 -3.02 -2.06 8.93
N ASP A 76 -3.19 -1.70 10.21
CA ASP A 76 -2.61 -0.48 10.77
C ASP A 76 -1.07 -0.55 10.79
N ASP A 77 -0.48 -1.73 10.97
CA ASP A 77 0.97 -1.94 10.87
C ASP A 77 1.47 -1.81 9.43
N LEU A 78 0.70 -2.30 8.45
CA LEU A 78 1.00 -2.11 7.03
C LEU A 78 0.94 -0.63 6.63
N VAL A 79 -0.08 0.09 7.13
CA VAL A 79 -0.25 1.53 6.94
C VAL A 79 0.89 2.30 7.60
N GLU A 80 1.31 1.90 8.79
CA GLU A 80 2.45 2.50 9.47
C GLU A 80 3.77 2.26 8.72
N TYR A 81 4.01 1.03 8.26
CA TYR A 81 5.16 0.72 7.43
C TYR A 81 5.20 1.57 6.16
N THR A 82 4.07 1.67 5.45
CA THR A 82 3.98 2.47 4.23
C THR A 82 4.12 3.97 4.46
N TYR A 83 3.60 4.48 5.58
CA TYR A 83 3.78 5.85 6.01
C TYR A 83 5.25 6.16 6.37
N LYS A 84 5.91 5.25 7.11
CA LYS A 84 7.35 5.35 7.46
C LYS A 84 8.27 5.31 6.26
N LEU A 85 7.87 4.62 5.19
CA LEU A 85 8.64 4.58 3.95
C LEU A 85 8.74 5.93 3.22
N GLN A 86 8.09 7.00 3.72
CA GLN A 86 8.13 8.36 3.17
C GLN A 86 8.09 8.34 1.64
N TYR A 87 7.03 7.77 1.05
CA TYR A 87 6.80 7.94 -0.37
C TYR A 87 6.53 9.44 -0.64
N GLU A 88 7.60 10.19 -0.94
CA GLU A 88 7.49 11.42 -1.71
C GLU A 88 7.18 11.00 -3.15
N ILE A 89 5.93 11.20 -3.58
CA ILE A 89 5.60 11.09 -5.00
C ILE A 89 6.37 12.22 -5.69
N ASN A 90 7.38 11.85 -6.49
CA ASN A 90 8.18 12.77 -7.30
C ASN A 90 7.59 12.92 -8.70
#